data_AF-A0AAJ1V9K1-F1
#
_entry.id   AF-A0AAJ1V9K1-F1
#
_cell.length_a   1.000
_cell.length_b   1.000
_cell.length_c   1.000
_cell.angle_alpha   90.00
_cell.angle_beta   90.00
_cell.angle_gamma   90.00
#
_symmetry.space_group_name_H-M   'P 1'
#
loop_
_entity.id
_entity.type
_entity.pdbx_description
1 polymer ?
#
loop_
_entity_poly.entity_id
_entity_poly.type
_entity_poly.pdbx_seq_one_letter_code
_entity_poly.pdbx_strand_id
1 'polypeptide(L)'
;MSSDDNQPDWADLLAAQWMDTVKEVYKQKDIPKEKVSRPIVKTQAERFEQGVNSILGEVDFDSPEFYLREVLRKNMWLFSAAKNYNDCVRLNNLLLDENGKLRSWSDFLYEAKKVIGDSVRYLKTEYNTIVAGAQMSRLWYEIQRDKAIFPFVQFLVVQDDHTSEICSPLQGLIFSVDDPVLAYYFPPNHFNCRTTVKKLRYGVPSQNYNLPDIPEEFENNVAQTGEVFTSKNKYIANAPKELGSDLEYYEKDGIHISNLAEKFSKSKIERERQKQEFENRKVTAKTLKEHFNEETYIMPEILPQHWSFDFHFKGQPIAGKVTDIKVGQNYWELESYEGKYKKTKLGRMIKHGQEQSNNVVIKMNHNIPLKQISMQMRELFDKKGFQITASRIYILDHKGKLIYIFDKDKFY
;
A
#
# COMPACT_ATOMS: atom_id res chain seq x y z
N MET A 1 36.23 2.55 -19.36
CA MET A 1 35.51 1.35 -18.91
C MET A 1 35.49 1.33 -17.39
N SER A 2 34.41 1.84 -16.80
CA SER A 2 34.01 1.53 -15.42
C SER A 2 32.49 1.66 -15.39
N SER A 3 31.82 0.64 -15.93
CA SER A 3 30.39 0.46 -15.74
C SER A 3 30.18 0.21 -14.26
N ASP A 4 29.57 1.18 -13.59
CA ASP A 4 29.05 1.03 -12.23
C ASP A 4 27.78 0.14 -12.30
N ASP A 5 28.03 -1.11 -12.68
CA ASP A 5 27.08 -2.16 -13.07
C ASP A 5 26.64 -2.99 -11.85
N ASN A 6 26.70 -2.40 -10.66
CA ASN A 6 26.14 -3.02 -9.49
C ASN A 6 24.62 -2.94 -9.58
N GLN A 7 24.00 -4.11 -9.77
CA GLN A 7 22.60 -4.34 -9.47
C GLN A 7 22.30 -3.85 -8.05
N PRO A 8 21.06 -3.45 -7.73
CA PRO A 8 20.73 -3.06 -6.37
C PRO A 8 21.10 -4.20 -5.41
N ASP A 9 21.70 -3.88 -4.26
CA ASP A 9 22.19 -4.85 -3.23
C ASP A 9 21.11 -5.85 -2.76
N TRP A 10 19.83 -5.56 -3.05
CA TRP A 10 18.69 -6.43 -2.74
C TRP A 10 18.27 -7.39 -3.88
N ALA A 11 18.94 -7.38 -5.03
CA ALA A 11 18.70 -8.35 -6.10
C ALA A 11 18.98 -9.80 -5.62
N ASP A 12 20.01 -9.98 -4.80
CA ASP A 12 20.36 -11.28 -4.21
C ASP A 12 19.30 -11.76 -3.21
N LEU A 13 18.62 -10.84 -2.50
CA LEU A 13 17.52 -11.18 -1.59
C LEU A 13 16.33 -11.79 -2.34
N LEU A 14 16.11 -11.38 -3.59
CA LEU A 14 15.05 -11.94 -4.43
C LEU A 14 15.40 -13.32 -4.97
N ALA A 15 16.68 -13.71 -5.05
CA ALA A 15 17.08 -14.95 -5.71
C ALA A 15 16.41 -16.20 -5.11
N ALA A 16 16.37 -16.30 -3.77
CA ALA A 16 15.71 -17.40 -3.08
C ALA A 16 14.20 -17.40 -3.32
N GLN A 17 13.56 -16.23 -3.25
CA GLN A 17 12.12 -16.08 -3.44
C GLN A 17 11.69 -16.41 -4.87
N TRP A 18 12.52 -16.03 -5.86
CA TRP A 18 12.35 -16.42 -7.25
C TRP A 18 12.45 -17.93 -7.42
N MET A 19 13.45 -18.58 -6.82
CA MET A 19 13.59 -20.03 -6.90
C MET A 19 12.39 -20.77 -6.32
N ASP A 20 11.83 -20.29 -5.21
CA ASP A 20 10.62 -20.87 -4.62
C ASP A 20 9.40 -20.65 -5.51
N THR A 21 9.25 -19.45 -6.09
CA THR A 21 8.18 -19.13 -7.04
C THR A 21 8.27 -19.99 -8.30
N VAL A 22 9.47 -20.20 -8.86
CA VAL A 22 9.69 -21.06 -10.04
C VAL A 22 9.35 -22.52 -9.73
N LYS A 23 9.76 -23.03 -8.56
CA LYS A 23 9.38 -24.38 -8.11
C LYS A 23 7.87 -24.50 -7.93
N GLU A 24 7.24 -23.48 -7.36
CA GLU A 24 5.79 -23.44 -7.14
C GLU A 24 5.04 -23.51 -8.48
N VAL A 25 5.36 -22.62 -9.42
CA VAL A 25 4.75 -22.60 -10.77
C VAL A 25 4.91 -23.94 -11.47
N TYR A 26 6.13 -24.50 -11.46
CA TYR A 26 6.36 -25.81 -12.07
C TYR A 26 5.61 -26.94 -11.38
N LYS A 27 5.47 -26.92 -10.05
CA LYS A 27 4.76 -27.95 -9.30
C LYS A 27 3.26 -27.87 -9.51
N GLN A 28 2.70 -26.66 -9.51
CA GLN A 28 1.25 -26.42 -9.63
C GLN A 28 0.77 -26.46 -11.08
N LYS A 29 1.66 -26.27 -12.04
CA LYS A 29 1.34 -26.14 -13.48
C LYS A 29 0.41 -24.95 -13.76
N ASP A 30 0.57 -23.91 -12.96
CA ASP A 30 -0.17 -22.65 -13.04
C ASP A 30 0.63 -21.54 -12.33
N ILE A 31 0.21 -20.28 -12.46
CA ILE A 31 0.69 -19.18 -11.62
C ILE A 31 0.33 -19.41 -10.14
N PRO A 32 1.02 -18.76 -9.18
CA PRO A 32 0.64 -18.85 -7.76
C PRO A 32 -0.83 -18.53 -7.54
N LYS A 33 -1.47 -19.15 -6.55
CA LYS A 33 -2.91 -19.00 -6.28
C LYS A 33 -3.37 -17.54 -6.14
N GLU A 34 -2.56 -16.70 -5.49
CA GLU A 34 -2.81 -15.26 -5.32
C GLU A 34 -2.39 -14.44 -6.55
N LYS A 35 -2.14 -15.11 -7.70
CA LYS A 35 -1.66 -14.60 -8.99
C LYS A 35 -0.26 -13.97 -8.98
N VAL A 36 0.29 -13.75 -7.80
CA VAL A 36 1.62 -13.17 -7.56
C VAL A 36 2.35 -13.92 -6.44
N SER A 37 3.67 -13.79 -6.40
CA SER A 37 4.52 -14.17 -5.29
C SER A 37 4.57 -13.05 -4.25
N ARG A 38 3.79 -13.19 -3.17
CA ARG A 38 3.77 -12.21 -2.05
C ARG A 38 5.17 -11.85 -1.54
N PRO A 39 6.12 -12.79 -1.30
CA PRO A 39 7.46 -12.43 -0.84
C PRO A 39 8.21 -11.49 -1.78
N ILE A 40 8.12 -11.73 -3.10
CA ILE A 40 8.76 -10.88 -4.12
C ILE A 40 8.10 -9.51 -4.15
N VAL A 41 6.77 -9.47 -4.20
CA VAL A 41 6.00 -8.21 -4.20
C VAL A 41 6.33 -7.37 -2.96
N LYS A 42 6.32 -7.98 -1.77
CA LYS A 42 6.67 -7.33 -0.52
C LYS A 42 8.08 -6.75 -0.58
N THR A 43 9.07 -7.58 -0.93
CA THR A 43 10.48 -7.17 -0.94
C THR A 43 10.70 -6.02 -1.93
N GLN A 44 10.15 -6.13 -3.13
CA GLN A 44 10.28 -5.10 -4.15
C GLN A 44 9.57 -3.79 -3.74
N ALA A 45 8.33 -3.87 -3.25
CA ALA A 45 7.56 -2.71 -2.83
C ALA A 45 8.22 -1.97 -1.65
N GLU A 46 8.71 -2.69 -0.64
CA GLU A 46 9.41 -2.09 0.50
C GLU A 46 10.70 -1.39 0.08
N ARG A 47 11.43 -1.92 -0.91
CA ARG A 47 12.65 -1.28 -1.44
C ARG A 47 12.32 -0.04 -2.28
N PHE A 48 11.25 -0.09 -3.06
CA PHE A 48 10.76 1.07 -3.81
C PHE A 48 10.24 2.17 -2.89
N GLU A 49 9.50 1.82 -1.83
CA GLU A 49 9.11 2.75 -0.77
C GLU A 49 10.32 3.41 -0.09
N GLN A 50 11.42 2.68 0.15
CA GLN A 50 12.65 3.26 0.71
C GLN A 50 13.19 4.39 -0.18
N GLY A 51 13.11 4.24 -1.50
CA GLY A 51 13.45 5.30 -2.46
C GLY A 51 12.61 6.56 -2.25
N VAL A 52 11.29 6.41 -2.13
CA VAL A 52 10.38 7.54 -1.83
C VAL A 52 10.69 8.17 -0.47
N ASN A 53 10.84 7.34 0.57
CA ASN A 53 11.10 7.79 1.94
C ASN A 53 12.43 8.54 2.06
N SER A 54 13.45 8.17 1.26
CA SER A 54 14.74 8.86 1.25
C SER A 54 14.66 10.32 0.77
N ILE A 55 13.61 10.67 0.03
CA ILE A 55 13.40 12.02 -0.54
C ILE A 55 12.41 12.83 0.29
N LEU A 56 11.32 12.20 0.74
CA LEU A 56 10.25 12.88 1.47
C LEU A 56 10.48 12.92 2.99
N GLY A 57 11.27 11.99 3.54
CA GLY A 57 11.59 11.93 4.98
C GLY A 57 10.42 11.45 5.86
N GLU A 58 10.61 11.56 7.17
CA GLU A 58 9.52 11.48 8.15
C GLU A 58 8.84 12.85 8.23
N VAL A 59 7.53 12.86 8.05
CA VAL A 59 6.72 14.07 7.88
C VAL A 59 5.50 14.00 8.79
N ASP A 60 5.03 15.16 9.26
CA ASP A 60 3.83 15.27 10.07
C ASP A 60 2.62 14.70 9.32
N PHE A 61 1.72 14.00 10.01
CA PHE A 61 0.59 13.29 9.42
C PHE A 61 -0.33 14.20 8.58
N ASP A 62 -0.44 15.48 8.93
CA ASP A 62 -1.31 16.44 8.24
C ASP A 62 -0.58 17.24 7.14
N SER A 63 0.65 16.86 6.76
CA SER A 63 1.39 17.59 5.73
C SER A 63 1.06 17.12 4.31
N PRO A 64 1.11 18.01 3.29
CA PRO A 64 1.03 17.61 1.88
C PRO A 64 2.06 16.55 1.50
N GLU A 65 3.24 16.57 2.12
CA GLU A 65 4.30 15.59 1.92
C GLU A 65 3.94 14.20 2.48
N PHE A 66 3.18 14.12 3.57
CA PHE A 66 2.65 12.86 4.09
C PHE A 66 1.66 12.24 3.10
N TYR A 67 0.71 13.03 2.61
CA TYR A 67 -0.24 12.58 1.60
C TYR A 67 0.47 12.11 0.33
N LEU A 68 1.43 12.90 -0.18
CA LEU A 68 2.25 12.53 -1.33
C LEU A 68 2.97 11.19 -1.10
N ARG A 69 3.58 11.01 0.06
CA ARG A 69 4.28 9.77 0.42
C ARG A 69 3.34 8.57 0.37
N GLU A 70 2.12 8.69 0.90
CA GLU A 70 1.14 7.60 0.92
C GLU A 70 0.60 7.25 -0.48
N VAL A 71 0.34 8.24 -1.34
CA VAL A 71 -0.10 7.96 -2.73
C VAL A 71 1.02 7.33 -3.56
N LEU A 72 2.26 7.82 -3.45
CA LEU A 72 3.42 7.22 -4.12
C LEU A 72 3.66 5.80 -3.61
N ARG A 73 3.55 5.60 -2.29
CA ARG A 73 3.60 4.28 -1.67
C ARG A 73 2.56 3.33 -2.29
N LYS A 74 1.29 3.72 -2.40
CA LYS A 74 0.26 2.92 -3.08
C LYS A 74 0.69 2.56 -4.51
N ASN A 75 1.23 3.53 -5.26
CA ASN A 75 1.74 3.31 -6.61
C ASN A 75 2.90 2.28 -6.66
N MET A 76 3.82 2.29 -5.68
CA MET A 76 4.93 1.32 -5.60
C MET A 76 4.45 -0.11 -5.37
N TRP A 77 3.45 -0.28 -4.52
CA TRP A 77 2.83 -1.58 -4.23
C TRP A 77 2.07 -2.11 -5.44
N LEU A 78 1.26 -1.26 -6.08
CA LEU A 78 0.55 -1.62 -7.31
C LEU A 78 1.52 -2.03 -8.42
N PHE A 79 2.54 -1.22 -8.68
CA PHE A 79 3.55 -1.52 -9.70
C PHE A 79 4.29 -2.84 -9.40
N SER A 80 4.65 -3.08 -8.13
CA SER A 80 5.35 -4.30 -7.74
C SER A 80 4.50 -5.55 -7.91
N ALA A 81 3.22 -5.49 -7.55
CA ALA A 81 2.28 -6.56 -7.78
C ALA A 81 2.06 -6.79 -9.29
N ALA A 82 1.85 -5.72 -10.05
CA ALA A 82 1.62 -5.80 -11.50
C ALA A 82 2.82 -6.39 -12.24
N LYS A 83 4.04 -5.94 -11.93
CA LYS A 83 5.27 -6.51 -12.50
C LYS A 83 5.40 -8.00 -12.18
N ASN A 84 5.23 -8.38 -10.92
CA ASN A 84 5.37 -9.77 -10.53
C ASN A 84 4.27 -10.67 -11.14
N TYR A 85 3.04 -10.17 -11.27
CA TYR A 85 1.97 -10.86 -12.01
C TYR A 85 2.40 -11.18 -13.44
N ASN A 86 2.92 -10.19 -14.16
CA ASN A 86 3.41 -10.39 -15.53
C ASN A 86 4.56 -11.40 -15.58
N ASP A 87 5.49 -11.36 -14.62
CA ASP A 87 6.57 -12.35 -14.54
C ASP A 87 6.03 -13.76 -14.24
N CYS A 88 5.03 -13.90 -13.37
CA CYS A 88 4.36 -15.18 -13.13
C CYS A 88 3.67 -15.70 -14.39
N VAL A 89 2.99 -14.84 -15.17
CA VAL A 89 2.40 -15.20 -16.46
C VAL A 89 3.48 -15.64 -17.45
N ARG A 90 4.61 -14.93 -17.52
CA ARG A 90 5.76 -15.32 -18.36
C ARG A 90 6.30 -16.69 -17.96
N LEU A 91 6.45 -16.96 -16.66
CA LEU A 91 6.86 -18.28 -16.16
C LEU A 91 5.84 -19.36 -16.54
N ASN A 92 4.55 -19.10 -16.38
CA ASN A 92 3.50 -20.05 -16.74
C ASN A 92 3.55 -20.41 -18.23
N ASN A 93 3.77 -19.42 -19.10
CA ASN A 93 3.89 -19.63 -20.55
C ASN A 93 5.13 -20.47 -20.95
N LEU A 94 6.11 -20.61 -20.05
CA LEU A 94 7.28 -21.47 -20.27
C LEU A 94 7.05 -22.92 -19.85
N LEU A 95 5.92 -23.26 -19.22
CA LEU A 95 5.65 -24.64 -18.80
C LEU A 95 5.63 -25.63 -19.98
N LEU A 96 5.16 -25.17 -21.14
CA LEU A 96 5.09 -25.96 -22.36
C LEU A 96 6.25 -25.60 -23.30
N ASP A 97 6.69 -26.59 -24.06
CA ASP A 97 7.60 -26.38 -25.20
C ASP A 97 6.83 -25.96 -26.45
N GLU A 98 7.58 -25.73 -27.53
CA GLU A 98 7.04 -25.33 -28.84
C GLU A 98 6.06 -26.35 -29.46
N ASN A 99 6.10 -27.60 -29.01
CA ASN A 99 5.20 -28.67 -29.46
C ASN A 99 4.00 -28.85 -28.52
N GLY A 100 3.84 -27.97 -27.52
CA GLY A 100 2.77 -28.04 -26.52
C GLY A 100 2.99 -29.13 -25.47
N LYS A 101 4.19 -29.73 -25.39
CA LYS A 101 4.53 -30.74 -24.39
C LYS A 101 5.09 -30.06 -23.14
N LEU A 102 4.75 -30.61 -21.97
CA LEU A 102 5.31 -30.15 -20.70
C LEU A 102 6.84 -30.29 -20.70
N ARG A 103 7.54 -29.18 -20.45
CA ARG A 103 9.00 -29.15 -20.30
C ARG A 103 9.46 -29.99 -19.13
N SER A 104 10.68 -30.53 -19.22
CA SER A 104 11.36 -31.09 -18.05
C SER A 104 11.67 -29.98 -17.03
N TRP A 105 11.92 -30.34 -15.77
CA TRP A 105 12.31 -29.36 -14.75
C TRP A 105 13.59 -28.61 -15.13
N SER A 106 14.57 -29.31 -15.71
CA SER A 106 15.83 -28.70 -16.13
C SER A 106 15.63 -27.66 -17.23
N ASP A 107 14.85 -28.01 -18.25
CA ASP A 107 14.60 -27.10 -19.39
C ASP A 107 13.74 -25.92 -18.96
N PHE A 108 12.72 -26.16 -18.14
CA PHE A 108 11.89 -25.10 -17.57
C PHE A 108 12.73 -24.13 -16.74
N LEU A 109 13.57 -24.64 -15.84
CA LEU A 109 14.42 -23.80 -14.99
C LEU A 109 15.42 -22.99 -15.82
N TYR A 110 15.95 -23.56 -16.90
CA TYR A 110 16.85 -22.84 -17.81
C TYR A 110 16.14 -21.64 -18.46
N GLU A 111 14.92 -21.81 -18.97
CA GLU A 111 14.14 -20.72 -19.55
C GLU A 111 13.65 -19.72 -18.48
N ALA A 112 13.22 -20.21 -17.31
CA ALA A 112 12.76 -19.38 -16.19
C ALA A 112 13.85 -18.41 -15.70
N LYS A 113 15.12 -18.82 -15.72
CA LYS A 113 16.25 -17.94 -15.38
C LYS A 113 16.34 -16.70 -16.28
N LYS A 114 15.88 -16.78 -17.54
CA LYS A 114 15.85 -15.62 -18.44
C LYS A 114 14.79 -14.62 -17.99
N VAL A 115 13.60 -15.08 -17.59
CA VAL A 115 12.54 -14.23 -17.02
C VAL A 115 13.02 -13.53 -15.75
N ILE A 116 13.67 -14.27 -14.84
CA ILE A 116 14.27 -13.72 -13.63
C ILE A 116 15.34 -12.67 -13.97
N GLY A 117 16.24 -13.00 -14.88
CA GLY A 117 17.31 -12.10 -15.32
C GLY A 117 16.77 -10.80 -15.92
N ASP A 118 15.71 -10.87 -16.72
CA ASP A 118 15.03 -9.68 -17.23
C ASP A 118 14.41 -8.85 -16.11
N SER A 119 13.66 -9.48 -15.20
CA SER A 119 13.01 -8.81 -14.09
C SER A 119 14.02 -8.08 -13.19
N VAL A 120 15.14 -8.74 -12.88
CA VAL A 120 16.22 -8.20 -12.04
C VAL A 120 16.96 -7.06 -12.75
N ARG A 121 17.22 -7.18 -14.06
CA ARG A 121 17.95 -6.16 -14.84
C ARG A 121 17.28 -4.78 -14.79
N TYR A 122 15.95 -4.72 -14.73
CA TYR A 122 15.22 -3.44 -14.70
C TYR A 122 15.10 -2.81 -13.31
N LEU A 123 15.40 -3.51 -12.21
CA LEU A 123 15.18 -3.02 -10.85
C LEU A 123 15.88 -1.69 -10.56
N LYS A 124 17.11 -1.50 -11.06
CA LYS A 124 17.86 -0.23 -10.89
C LYS A 124 17.17 0.93 -11.60
N THR A 125 16.75 0.71 -12.85
CA THR A 125 16.06 1.73 -13.65
C THR A 125 14.70 2.10 -13.06
N GLU A 126 13.96 1.10 -12.57
CA GLU A 126 12.69 1.31 -11.88
C GLU A 126 12.90 2.11 -10.60
N TYR A 127 13.86 1.71 -9.75
CA TYR A 127 14.20 2.42 -8.52
C TYR A 127 14.62 3.89 -8.80
N ASN A 128 15.48 4.12 -9.78
CA ASN A 128 15.90 5.46 -10.17
C ASN A 128 14.73 6.32 -10.64
N THR A 129 13.77 5.72 -11.37
CA THR A 129 12.57 6.43 -11.85
C THR A 129 11.67 6.83 -10.68
N ILE A 130 11.56 5.96 -9.67
CA ILE A 130 10.83 6.25 -8.43
C ILE A 130 11.48 7.39 -7.66
N VAL A 131 12.80 7.36 -7.49
CA VAL A 131 13.54 8.44 -6.82
C VAL A 131 13.38 9.76 -7.57
N ALA A 132 13.51 9.76 -8.90
CA ALA A 132 13.32 10.95 -9.72
C ALA A 132 11.87 11.48 -9.61
N GLY A 133 10.87 10.61 -9.69
CA GLY A 133 9.46 10.97 -9.50
C GLY A 133 9.19 11.60 -8.14
N ALA A 134 9.75 11.03 -7.06
CA ALA A 134 9.63 11.60 -5.72
C ALA A 134 10.33 12.97 -5.58
N GLN A 135 11.52 13.12 -6.15
CA GLN A 135 12.27 14.39 -6.16
C GLN A 135 11.51 15.49 -6.88
N MET A 136 11.01 15.19 -8.08
CA MET A 136 10.26 16.14 -8.88
C MET A 136 8.90 16.45 -8.23
N SER A 137 8.27 15.47 -7.59
CA SER A 137 7.04 15.72 -6.83
C SER A 137 7.27 16.69 -5.68
N ARG A 138 8.32 16.49 -4.89
CA ARG A 138 8.71 17.44 -3.82
C ARG A 138 8.95 18.84 -4.40
N LEU A 139 9.73 18.93 -5.48
CA LEU A 139 10.03 20.20 -6.13
C LEU A 139 8.76 20.89 -6.65
N TRP A 140 7.77 20.15 -7.16
CA TRP A 140 6.49 20.70 -7.56
C TRP A 140 5.74 21.36 -6.40
N TYR A 141 5.68 20.72 -5.24
CA TYR A 141 5.07 21.34 -4.04
C TYR A 141 5.80 22.63 -3.64
N GLU A 142 7.13 22.63 -3.68
CA GLU A 142 7.92 23.85 -3.42
C GLU A 142 7.66 24.95 -4.46
N ILE A 143 7.44 24.59 -5.73
CA ILE A 143 7.04 25.52 -6.80
C ILE A 143 5.66 26.11 -6.53
N GLN A 144 4.67 25.26 -6.22
CA GLN A 144 3.31 25.71 -5.96
C GLN A 144 3.22 26.61 -4.71
N ARG A 145 3.97 26.29 -3.65
CA ARG A 145 4.04 27.11 -2.43
C ARG A 145 4.61 28.50 -2.73
N ASP A 146 5.65 28.58 -3.55
CA ASP A 146 6.42 29.81 -3.76
C ASP A 146 5.97 30.61 -5.00
N LYS A 147 4.92 30.16 -5.71
CA LYS A 147 4.53 30.69 -7.04
C LYS A 147 4.15 32.17 -7.06
N ALA A 148 3.67 32.72 -5.94
CA ALA A 148 3.38 34.15 -5.82
C ALA A 148 4.65 35.02 -5.95
N ILE A 149 5.82 34.45 -5.60
CA ILE A 149 7.12 35.12 -5.63
C ILE A 149 7.94 34.67 -6.85
N PHE A 150 7.79 33.39 -7.25
CA PHE A 150 8.46 32.77 -8.38
C PHE A 150 7.43 32.20 -9.37
N PRO A 151 6.79 33.04 -10.20
CA PRO A 151 5.67 32.64 -11.04
C PRO A 151 6.07 31.87 -12.31
N PHE A 152 7.36 31.63 -12.51
CA PHE A 152 7.89 30.92 -13.67
C PHE A 152 8.81 29.76 -13.26
N VAL A 153 8.90 28.75 -14.14
CA VAL A 153 9.88 27.67 -14.05
C VAL A 153 10.69 27.60 -15.33
N GLN A 154 11.96 27.25 -15.22
CA GLN A 154 12.83 26.95 -16.36
C GLN A 154 13.29 25.50 -16.31
N PHE A 155 13.12 24.79 -17.41
CA PHE A 155 13.65 23.43 -17.58
C PHE A 155 15.17 23.45 -17.66
N LEU A 156 15.79 22.52 -16.93
CA LEU A 156 17.22 22.31 -16.87
C LEU A 156 17.53 20.86 -17.21
N VAL A 157 18.27 20.67 -18.29
CA VAL A 157 18.67 19.39 -18.84
C VAL A 157 20.17 19.26 -18.66
N VAL A 158 20.62 18.11 -18.16
CA VAL A 158 22.04 17.76 -18.21
C VAL A 158 22.41 17.55 -19.67
N GLN A 159 23.33 18.34 -20.21
CA GLN A 159 23.78 18.29 -21.61
C GLN A 159 25.14 17.61 -21.72
N ASP A 160 25.15 16.29 -21.69
CA ASP A 160 26.32 15.43 -21.94
C ASP A 160 26.03 14.35 -23.00
N ASP A 161 27.02 13.50 -23.30
CA ASP A 161 26.91 12.41 -24.29
C ASP A 161 25.87 11.34 -23.95
N HIS A 162 25.31 11.36 -22.73
CA HIS A 162 24.25 10.46 -22.27
C HIS A 162 22.87 11.15 -22.21
N THR A 163 22.74 12.33 -22.80
CA THR A 163 21.46 13.06 -22.87
C THR A 163 20.55 12.42 -23.89
N SER A 164 19.36 12.00 -23.47
CA SER A 164 18.35 11.48 -24.41
C SER A 164 17.89 12.58 -25.37
N GLU A 165 17.66 12.22 -26.64
CA GLU A 165 17.23 13.16 -27.68
C GLU A 165 15.95 13.93 -27.33
N ILE A 166 15.06 13.30 -26.56
CA ILE A 166 13.82 13.91 -26.06
C ILE A 166 14.02 14.88 -24.89
N CYS A 167 15.21 14.97 -24.31
CA CYS A 167 15.49 15.93 -23.23
C CYS A 167 16.05 17.24 -23.76
N SER A 168 17.02 17.20 -24.70
CA SER A 168 17.73 18.39 -25.19
C SER A 168 16.82 19.55 -25.64
N PRO A 169 15.68 19.31 -26.33
CA PRO A 169 14.75 20.38 -26.73
C PRO A 169 14.11 21.14 -25.57
N LEU A 170 14.05 20.53 -24.38
CA LEU A 170 13.46 21.14 -23.20
C LEU A 170 14.41 22.14 -22.53
N GLN A 171 15.72 22.10 -22.84
CA GLN A 171 16.71 22.91 -22.17
C GLN A 171 16.38 24.41 -22.27
N GLY A 172 16.24 25.04 -21.11
CA GLY A 172 16.04 26.47 -21.00
C GLY A 172 14.63 26.95 -21.33
N LEU A 173 13.70 26.07 -21.71
CA LEU A 173 12.28 26.44 -21.88
C LEU A 173 11.71 26.99 -20.58
N ILE A 174 11.00 28.11 -20.67
CA ILE A 174 10.39 28.80 -19.55
C ILE A 174 8.87 28.68 -19.67
N PHE A 175 8.23 28.26 -18.58
CA PHE A 175 6.77 28.20 -18.48
C PHE A 175 6.29 28.98 -17.26
N SER A 176 5.07 29.51 -17.32
CA SER A 176 4.39 29.93 -16.09
C SER A 176 4.10 28.71 -15.22
N VAL A 177 4.08 28.88 -13.90
CA VAL A 177 3.76 27.77 -12.96
C VAL A 177 2.37 27.17 -13.21
N ASP A 178 1.43 27.97 -13.70
CA ASP A 178 0.06 27.52 -14.00
C ASP A 178 -0.12 27.11 -15.47
N ASP A 179 0.98 26.95 -16.23
CA ASP A 179 0.92 26.51 -17.62
C ASP A 179 0.47 25.04 -17.73
N PRO A 180 -0.56 24.72 -18.54
CA PRO A 180 -1.07 23.36 -18.69
C PRO A 180 -0.02 22.34 -19.14
N VAL A 181 1.05 22.75 -19.84
CA VAL A 181 2.15 21.86 -20.25
C VAL A 181 2.74 21.12 -19.05
N LEU A 182 2.82 21.78 -17.89
CA LEU A 182 3.37 21.20 -16.67
C LEU A 182 2.48 20.11 -16.06
N ALA A 183 1.28 19.87 -16.56
CA ALA A 183 0.45 18.74 -16.12
C ALA A 183 0.84 17.42 -16.79
N TYR A 184 1.57 17.46 -17.92
CA TYR A 184 1.89 16.26 -18.71
C TYR A 184 3.33 16.20 -19.25
N TYR A 185 4.15 17.25 -19.09
CA TYR A 185 5.60 17.27 -19.43
C TYR A 185 6.51 17.59 -18.23
N PHE A 186 5.98 17.54 -17.01
CA PHE A 186 6.80 17.79 -15.83
C PHE A 186 7.68 16.58 -15.56
N PRO A 187 9.02 16.74 -15.41
CA PRO A 187 9.91 15.59 -15.28
C PRO A 187 9.53 14.66 -14.10
N PRO A 188 9.88 13.36 -14.17
CA PRO A 188 10.66 12.69 -15.21
C PRO A 188 9.83 12.33 -16.46
N ASN A 189 10.40 12.57 -17.65
CA ASN A 189 9.71 12.34 -18.93
C ASN A 189 10.09 11.01 -19.62
N HIS A 190 10.96 10.22 -19.00
CA HIS A 190 11.34 8.86 -19.41
C HIS A 190 12.17 8.17 -18.31
N PHE A 191 12.46 6.88 -18.48
CA PHE A 191 13.36 6.14 -17.60
C PHE A 191 14.76 6.77 -17.53
N ASN A 192 15.33 6.87 -16.33
CA ASN A 192 16.63 7.52 -16.08
C ASN A 192 16.71 8.99 -16.58
N CYS A 193 15.57 9.70 -16.63
CA CYS A 193 15.54 11.12 -16.94
C CYS A 193 16.31 11.92 -15.87
N ARG A 194 17.18 12.84 -16.33
CA ARG A 194 17.99 13.74 -15.48
C ARG A 194 17.55 15.20 -15.58
N THR A 195 16.43 15.45 -16.24
CA THR A 195 15.85 16.79 -16.39
C THR A 195 15.23 17.23 -15.08
N THR A 196 15.49 18.47 -14.69
CA THR A 196 14.90 19.14 -13.53
C THR A 196 14.35 20.50 -13.94
N VAL A 197 13.83 21.26 -12.98
CA VAL A 197 13.37 22.63 -13.20
C VAL A 197 13.93 23.55 -12.12
N LYS A 198 14.07 24.85 -12.42
CA LYS A 198 14.34 25.87 -11.41
C LYS A 198 13.25 26.93 -11.39
N LYS A 199 12.95 27.43 -10.19
CA LYS A 199 12.04 28.57 -9.97
C LYS A 199 12.68 29.87 -10.46
N LEU A 200 11.90 30.71 -11.12
CA LEU A 200 12.30 32.01 -11.60
C LEU A 200 11.33 33.09 -11.11
N ARG A 201 11.90 34.17 -10.56
CA ARG A 201 11.14 35.38 -10.18
C ARG A 201 10.72 36.19 -11.40
N TYR A 202 11.63 36.27 -12.37
CA TYR A 202 11.44 36.97 -13.63
C TYR A 202 11.79 36.02 -14.76
N GLY A 203 10.94 35.98 -15.78
CA GLY A 203 11.11 35.15 -16.97
C GLY A 203 10.05 35.52 -18.00
N VAL A 204 10.33 35.25 -19.26
CA VAL A 204 9.34 35.37 -20.34
C VAL A 204 9.03 33.94 -20.78
N PRO A 205 7.77 33.48 -20.66
CA PRO A 205 7.38 32.16 -21.14
C PRO A 205 7.77 31.97 -22.60
N SER A 206 8.44 30.85 -22.88
CA SER A 206 8.90 30.50 -24.22
C SER A 206 7.73 30.45 -25.21
N GLN A 207 7.96 30.95 -26.41
CA GLN A 207 6.98 30.93 -27.51
C GLN A 207 7.55 30.09 -28.67
N ASN A 208 6.68 29.49 -29.47
CA ASN A 208 7.06 28.68 -30.65
C ASN A 208 8.06 27.56 -30.35
N TYR A 209 7.91 26.88 -29.21
CA TYR A 209 8.69 25.69 -28.86
C TYR A 209 8.04 24.43 -29.42
N ASN A 210 8.85 23.39 -29.63
CA ASN A 210 8.37 22.05 -29.97
C ASN A 210 8.63 21.13 -28.78
N LEU A 211 7.56 20.55 -28.23
CA LEU A 211 7.70 19.50 -27.24
C LEU A 211 8.07 18.19 -27.95
N PRO A 212 9.11 17.48 -27.48
CA PRO A 212 9.51 16.20 -28.05
C PRO A 212 8.50 15.12 -27.70
N ASP A 213 8.29 14.13 -28.57
CA ASP A 213 7.42 12.99 -28.25
C ASP A 213 8.03 12.17 -27.08
N ILE A 214 7.25 11.98 -26.01
CA ILE A 214 7.68 11.23 -24.82
C ILE A 214 6.83 9.96 -24.71
N PRO A 215 7.34 8.88 -24.09
CA PRO A 215 6.53 7.67 -23.94
C PRO A 215 5.26 7.98 -23.14
N GLU A 216 4.13 7.46 -23.62
CA GLU A 216 2.78 7.76 -23.11
C GLU A 216 2.64 7.53 -21.60
N GLU A 217 3.39 6.56 -21.05
CA GLU A 217 3.40 6.24 -19.62
C GLU A 217 4.04 7.33 -18.73
N PHE A 218 4.80 8.26 -19.31
CA PHE A 218 5.43 9.40 -18.63
C PHE A 218 4.71 10.74 -18.89
N GLU A 219 3.63 10.75 -19.67
CA GLU A 219 2.81 11.95 -19.91
C GLU A 219 1.97 12.32 -18.68
N ASN A 220 2.61 12.72 -17.60
CA ASN A 220 1.94 13.14 -16.38
C ASN A 220 2.74 14.15 -15.57
N ASN A 221 2.17 14.56 -14.44
CA ASN A 221 2.89 15.22 -13.37
C ASN A 221 2.71 14.36 -12.12
N VAL A 222 3.78 13.66 -11.73
CA VAL A 222 3.78 12.72 -10.61
C VAL A 222 3.26 13.35 -9.31
N ALA A 223 3.53 14.64 -9.05
CA ALA A 223 3.05 15.30 -7.85
C ALA A 223 1.53 15.53 -7.86
N GLN A 224 0.94 15.69 -9.04
CA GLN A 224 -0.50 15.89 -9.20
C GLN A 224 -1.26 14.56 -9.24
N THR A 225 -0.71 13.55 -9.92
CA THR A 225 -1.37 12.25 -10.09
C THR A 225 -1.09 11.29 -8.94
N GLY A 226 0.04 11.44 -8.25
CA GLY A 226 0.55 10.44 -7.31
C GLY A 226 1.08 9.17 -7.98
N GLU A 227 1.32 9.20 -9.29
CA GLU A 227 1.70 8.03 -10.09
C GLU A 227 3.08 8.22 -10.72
N VAL A 228 4.09 7.51 -10.22
CA VAL A 228 5.37 7.37 -10.94
C VAL A 228 5.17 6.43 -12.14
N PHE A 229 4.46 5.33 -11.92
CA PHE A 229 4.04 4.40 -12.96
C PHE A 229 2.55 4.56 -13.16
N THR A 230 2.16 5.18 -14.26
CA THR A 230 0.76 5.42 -14.61
C THR A 230 0.03 4.14 -14.99
N SER A 231 -1.30 4.21 -15.09
CA SER A 231 -2.10 3.12 -15.65
C SER A 231 -1.72 2.72 -17.08
N LYS A 232 -1.01 3.60 -17.82
CA LYS A 232 -0.50 3.36 -19.17
C LYS A 232 0.80 2.54 -19.17
N ASN A 233 1.49 2.42 -18.02
CA ASN A 233 2.66 1.56 -17.89
C ASN A 233 2.31 0.11 -18.25
N LYS A 234 3.11 -0.54 -19.10
CA LYS A 234 2.80 -1.87 -19.63
C LYS A 234 2.58 -2.94 -18.56
N TYR A 235 3.28 -2.90 -17.43
CA TYR A 235 3.05 -3.87 -16.36
C TYR A 235 1.67 -3.68 -15.74
N ILE A 236 1.29 -2.43 -15.46
CA ILE A 236 -0.01 -2.09 -14.85
C ILE A 236 -1.14 -2.33 -15.85
N ALA A 237 -0.99 -1.89 -17.10
CA ALA A 237 -2.00 -2.04 -18.15
C ALA A 237 -2.33 -3.52 -18.46
N ASN A 238 -1.34 -4.41 -18.37
CA ASN A 238 -1.50 -5.84 -18.63
C ASN A 238 -1.90 -6.65 -17.38
N ALA A 239 -1.99 -6.01 -16.21
CA ALA A 239 -2.44 -6.67 -14.98
C ALA A 239 -3.98 -6.57 -14.83
N PRO A 240 -4.63 -7.55 -14.17
CA PRO A 240 -6.05 -7.47 -13.84
C PRO A 240 -6.33 -6.24 -12.96
N LYS A 241 -7.44 -5.54 -13.23
CA LYS A 241 -7.82 -4.34 -12.45
C LYS A 241 -8.05 -4.66 -10.98
N GLU A 242 -8.56 -5.86 -10.70
CA GLU A 242 -8.80 -6.35 -9.33
C GLU A 242 -7.51 -6.51 -8.52
N LEU A 243 -6.34 -6.50 -9.17
CA LEU A 243 -5.08 -6.47 -8.44
C LEU A 243 -5.01 -5.19 -7.60
N GLY A 244 -5.27 -4.02 -8.18
CA GLY A 244 -5.14 -2.73 -7.48
C GLY A 244 -6.31 -2.35 -6.57
N SER A 245 -7.50 -2.91 -6.78
CA SER A 245 -8.72 -2.54 -6.03
C SER A 245 -8.60 -2.75 -4.53
N ASP A 246 -7.72 -3.64 -4.13
CA ASP A 246 -7.59 -4.07 -2.75
C ASP A 246 -6.91 -3.02 -1.89
N LEU A 247 -6.17 -2.07 -2.47
CA LEU A 247 -5.43 -1.02 -1.76
C LEU A 247 -6.30 0.19 -1.39
N GLU A 248 -7.58 0.18 -1.72
CA GLU A 248 -8.42 1.37 -1.70
C GLU A 248 -9.29 1.49 -0.45
N TYR A 249 -9.49 2.74 -0.03
CA TYR A 249 -10.42 3.15 1.01
C TYR A 249 -11.32 4.26 0.49
N TYR A 250 -12.59 4.22 0.87
CA TYR A 250 -13.52 5.34 0.69
C TYR A 250 -13.89 5.93 2.04
N GLU A 251 -14.09 7.25 2.10
CA GLU A 251 -14.52 7.92 3.32
C GLU A 251 -16.04 7.91 3.43
N LYS A 252 -16.56 7.61 4.62
CA LYS A 252 -17.98 7.73 4.95
C LYS A 252 -18.14 8.00 6.44
N ASP A 253 -18.93 9.02 6.79
CA ASP A 253 -19.21 9.38 8.19
C ASP A 253 -17.94 9.62 9.03
N GLY A 254 -16.89 10.22 8.44
CA GLY A 254 -15.63 10.54 9.12
C GLY A 254 -14.71 9.35 9.41
N ILE A 255 -15.00 8.17 8.83
CA ILE A 255 -14.15 6.97 8.88
C ILE A 255 -13.79 6.51 7.45
N HIS A 256 -12.62 5.91 7.30
CA HIS A 256 -12.16 5.30 6.06
C HIS A 256 -12.54 3.82 6.03
N ILE A 257 -13.09 3.33 4.91
CA ILE A 257 -13.58 1.96 4.78
C ILE A 257 -12.90 1.30 3.60
N SER A 258 -12.24 0.16 3.83
CA SER A 258 -11.63 -0.60 2.74
C SER A 258 -12.70 -1.13 1.77
N ASN A 259 -12.39 -1.13 0.48
CA ASN A 259 -13.21 -1.78 -0.54
C ASN A 259 -13.37 -3.30 -0.32
N LEU A 260 -12.47 -3.91 0.45
CA LEU A 260 -12.56 -5.32 0.86
C LEU A 260 -13.07 -5.52 2.29
N ALA A 261 -13.62 -4.50 2.94
CA ALA A 261 -14.12 -4.64 4.30
C ALA A 261 -15.36 -5.55 4.39
N GLU A 262 -16.20 -5.59 3.35
CA GLU A 262 -17.41 -6.42 3.34
C GLU A 262 -17.16 -7.82 2.77
N LYS A 263 -17.59 -8.85 3.52
CA LYS A 263 -17.57 -10.24 3.05
C LYS A 263 -18.72 -10.49 2.08
N PHE A 264 -18.42 -11.20 0.99
CA PHE A 264 -19.45 -11.73 0.10
C PHE A 264 -19.82 -13.16 0.48
N SER A 265 -21.12 -13.45 0.53
CA SER A 265 -21.63 -14.82 0.69
C SER A 265 -22.83 -15.09 -0.20
N LYS A 266 -22.84 -16.30 -0.78
CA LYS A 266 -23.98 -16.83 -1.54
C LYS A 266 -25.13 -17.30 -0.64
N SER A 267 -24.85 -17.60 0.63
CA SER A 267 -25.88 -18.03 1.60
C SER A 267 -26.60 -16.82 2.19
N LYS A 268 -27.93 -16.83 2.17
CA LYS A 268 -28.76 -15.74 2.69
C LYS A 268 -28.48 -15.48 4.19
N ILE A 269 -28.51 -16.54 4.99
CA ILE A 269 -28.28 -16.49 6.45
C ILE A 269 -26.88 -15.92 6.74
N GLU A 270 -25.88 -16.42 6.02
CA GLU A 270 -24.50 -15.98 6.22
C GLU A 270 -24.30 -14.52 5.81
N ARG A 271 -24.95 -14.09 4.72
CA ARG A 271 -24.93 -12.70 4.28
C ARG A 271 -25.58 -11.76 5.29
N GLU A 272 -26.68 -12.17 5.93
CA GLU A 272 -27.29 -11.38 7.02
C GLU A 272 -26.37 -11.27 8.24
N ARG A 273 -25.68 -12.37 8.59
CA ARG A 273 -24.68 -12.38 9.66
C ARG A 273 -23.50 -11.45 9.35
N GLN A 274 -22.94 -11.54 8.15
CA GLN A 274 -21.81 -10.71 7.70
C GLN A 274 -22.18 -9.21 7.64
N LYS A 275 -23.42 -8.89 7.24
CA LYS A 275 -23.93 -7.51 7.32
C LYS A 275 -23.94 -7.01 8.76
N GLN A 276 -24.42 -7.81 9.70
CA GLN A 276 -24.42 -7.42 11.12
C GLN A 276 -22.99 -7.23 11.65
N GLU A 277 -22.04 -8.12 11.30
CA GLU A 277 -20.63 -7.97 11.66
C GLU A 277 -20.02 -6.68 11.10
N PHE A 278 -20.35 -6.34 9.85
CA PHE A 278 -19.90 -5.10 9.24
C PHE A 278 -20.52 -3.85 9.87
N GLU A 279 -21.82 -3.89 10.21
CA GLU A 279 -22.46 -2.80 10.99
C GLU A 279 -21.80 -2.64 12.37
N ASN A 280 -21.46 -3.74 13.04
CA ASN A 280 -20.77 -3.69 14.32
C ASN A 280 -19.37 -3.04 14.17
N ARG A 281 -18.64 -3.35 13.09
CA ARG A 281 -17.37 -2.68 12.77
C ARG A 281 -17.54 -1.19 12.55
N LYS A 282 -18.54 -0.77 11.76
CA LYS A 282 -18.83 0.66 11.52
C LYS A 282 -19.19 1.41 12.79
N VAL A 283 -20.09 0.87 13.60
CA VAL A 283 -20.47 1.50 14.87
C VAL A 283 -19.26 1.62 15.79
N THR A 284 -18.46 0.55 15.89
CA THR A 284 -17.27 0.54 16.74
C THR A 284 -16.22 1.54 16.25
N ALA A 285 -15.94 1.58 14.94
CA ALA A 285 -15.01 2.51 14.33
C ALA A 285 -15.40 3.97 14.60
N LYS A 286 -16.69 4.32 14.45
CA LYS A 286 -17.20 5.66 14.79
C LYS A 286 -16.99 6.00 16.26
N THR A 287 -17.33 5.09 17.16
CA THR A 287 -17.12 5.30 18.60
C THR A 287 -15.65 5.50 18.95
N LEU A 288 -14.73 4.74 18.33
CA LEU A 288 -13.30 4.90 18.55
C LEU A 288 -12.78 6.20 17.93
N LYS A 289 -13.26 6.58 16.74
CA LYS A 289 -12.97 7.88 16.10
C LYS A 289 -13.35 9.04 17.02
N GLU A 290 -14.56 9.03 17.56
CA GLU A 290 -15.05 10.06 18.50
C GLU A 290 -14.22 10.06 19.80
N HIS A 291 -13.82 8.89 20.30
CA HIS A 291 -13.08 8.78 21.55
C HIS A 291 -11.64 9.27 21.45
N PHE A 292 -10.93 8.90 20.38
CA PHE A 292 -9.51 9.22 20.20
C PHE A 292 -9.28 10.48 19.37
N ASN A 293 -10.26 10.89 18.56
CA ASN A 293 -10.13 11.97 17.59
C ASN A 293 -8.97 11.78 16.58
N GLU A 294 -8.68 10.52 16.24
CA GLU A 294 -7.62 10.13 15.29
C GLU A 294 -8.23 9.57 14.01
N GLU A 295 -7.51 9.55 12.88
CA GLU A 295 -7.98 8.84 11.69
C GLU A 295 -8.33 7.39 12.00
N THR A 296 -9.46 6.92 11.47
CA THR A 296 -9.98 5.59 11.78
C THR A 296 -10.33 4.86 10.49
N TYR A 297 -9.79 3.66 10.35
CA TYR A 297 -9.91 2.81 9.19
C TYR A 297 -10.61 1.50 9.59
N ILE A 298 -11.63 1.11 8.83
CA ILE A 298 -12.12 -0.28 8.82
C ILE A 298 -11.23 -1.05 7.85
N MET A 299 -10.54 -2.05 8.39
CA MET A 299 -9.54 -2.83 7.69
C MET A 299 -10.18 -3.84 6.73
N PRO A 300 -9.45 -4.27 5.68
CA PRO A 300 -9.93 -5.27 4.73
C PRO A 300 -10.05 -6.68 5.33
N GLU A 301 -10.98 -7.47 4.80
CA GLU A 301 -11.13 -8.90 5.07
C GLU A 301 -10.31 -9.71 4.08
N ILE A 302 -8.98 -9.68 4.25
CA ILE A 302 -8.03 -10.37 3.37
C ILE A 302 -7.28 -11.47 4.09
N LEU A 303 -6.83 -12.47 3.36
CA LEU A 303 -6.00 -13.53 3.92
C LEU A 303 -4.55 -13.01 4.12
N PRO A 304 -3.83 -13.45 5.17
CA PRO A 304 -2.44 -13.02 5.41
C PRO A 304 -1.46 -13.34 4.28
N GLN A 305 -1.76 -14.32 3.43
CA GLN A 305 -0.97 -14.65 2.24
C GLN A 305 -1.25 -13.76 1.04
N HIS A 306 -2.32 -12.96 1.07
CA HIS A 306 -2.64 -12.03 -0.01
C HIS A 306 -1.57 -10.94 -0.09
N TRP A 307 -1.16 -10.55 -1.30
CA TRP A 307 -0.02 -9.64 -1.48
C TRP A 307 -0.26 -8.24 -0.88
N SER A 308 -1.50 -7.75 -0.93
CA SER A 308 -1.88 -6.43 -0.39
C SER A 308 -1.93 -6.41 1.14
N PHE A 309 -1.81 -7.57 1.80
CA PHE A 309 -1.77 -7.66 3.26
C PHE A 309 -0.67 -6.77 3.85
N ASP A 310 0.56 -6.84 3.32
CA ASP A 310 1.67 -6.06 3.86
C ASP A 310 1.49 -4.54 3.64
N PHE A 311 0.73 -4.13 2.62
CA PHE A 311 0.36 -2.73 2.45
C PHE A 311 -0.58 -2.25 3.56
N HIS A 312 -1.66 -2.98 3.83
CA HIS A 312 -2.66 -2.57 4.83
C HIS A 312 -2.17 -2.69 6.27
N PHE A 313 -1.31 -3.65 6.53
CA PHE A 313 -0.93 -4.06 7.89
C PHE A 313 0.54 -3.80 8.21
N LYS A 314 1.18 -2.85 7.52
CA LYS A 314 2.55 -2.44 7.81
C LYS A 314 2.67 -1.96 9.26
N GLY A 315 3.62 -2.54 10.01
CA GLY A 315 3.85 -2.21 11.43
C GLY A 315 2.85 -2.81 12.40
N GLN A 316 1.98 -3.72 11.98
CA GLN A 316 1.05 -4.41 12.89
C GLN A 316 1.81 -5.24 13.95
N PRO A 317 1.39 -5.19 15.23
CA PRO A 317 2.11 -5.82 16.34
C PRO A 317 2.12 -7.36 16.30
N ILE A 318 1.15 -7.98 15.61
CA ILE A 318 1.03 -9.44 15.51
C ILE A 318 1.10 -9.86 14.04
N ALA A 319 2.22 -10.47 13.68
CA ALA A 319 2.50 -10.89 12.30
C ALA A 319 1.46 -11.91 11.80
N GLY A 320 0.89 -11.65 10.63
CA GLY A 320 -0.03 -12.57 9.95
C GLY A 320 -1.45 -12.59 10.52
N LYS A 321 -1.84 -11.59 11.32
CA LYS A 321 -3.22 -11.41 11.77
C LYS A 321 -3.86 -10.25 11.04
N VAL A 322 -5.18 -10.28 10.85
CA VAL A 322 -5.93 -9.24 10.15
C VAL A 322 -6.85 -8.66 11.21
N THR A 323 -6.56 -7.45 11.65
CA THR A 323 -7.37 -6.77 12.66
C THR A 323 -8.53 -6.04 11.99
N ASP A 324 -9.61 -5.80 12.74
CA ASP A 324 -10.83 -5.20 12.17
C ASP A 324 -10.72 -3.70 11.94
N ILE A 325 -10.05 -2.97 12.84
CA ILE A 325 -10.06 -1.50 12.88
C ILE A 325 -8.66 -0.98 13.16
N LYS A 326 -8.25 0.10 12.51
CA LYS A 326 -7.05 0.88 12.85
C LYS A 326 -7.46 2.29 13.24
N VAL A 327 -6.94 2.78 14.37
CA VAL A 327 -7.16 4.14 14.89
C VAL A 327 -5.79 4.76 15.12
N GLY A 328 -5.46 5.77 14.32
CA GLY A 328 -4.09 6.31 14.22
C GLY A 328 -3.09 5.18 13.96
N GLN A 329 -2.16 4.97 14.88
CA GLN A 329 -1.16 3.87 14.80
C GLN A 329 -1.59 2.58 15.49
N ASN A 330 -2.75 2.56 16.15
CA ASN A 330 -3.20 1.44 16.96
C ASN A 330 -4.15 0.54 16.17
N TYR A 331 -3.85 -0.75 16.13
CA TYR A 331 -4.72 -1.78 15.57
C TYR A 331 -5.64 -2.34 16.65
N TRP A 332 -6.91 -2.54 16.33
CA TRP A 332 -7.98 -2.96 17.24
C TRP A 332 -8.70 -4.19 16.69
N GLU A 333 -8.85 -5.21 17.53
CA GLU A 333 -9.66 -6.38 17.24
C GLU A 333 -11.07 -6.21 17.81
N LEU A 334 -12.10 -6.39 16.99
CA LEU A 334 -13.49 -6.33 17.39
C LEU A 334 -14.05 -7.72 17.67
N GLU A 335 -14.53 -7.90 18.90
CA GLU A 335 -15.29 -9.08 19.29
C GLU A 335 -16.75 -8.72 19.52
N SER A 336 -17.66 -9.58 19.05
CA SER A 336 -19.10 -9.46 19.29
C SER A 336 -19.75 -10.83 19.44
N TYR A 337 -20.97 -10.87 20.00
CA TYR A 337 -21.67 -12.12 20.22
C TYR A 337 -23.16 -12.04 19.89
N GLU A 338 -23.56 -12.76 18.84
CA GLU A 338 -24.93 -12.77 18.30
C GLU A 338 -25.91 -13.63 19.12
N GLY A 339 -25.43 -14.67 19.81
CA GLY A 339 -26.30 -15.56 20.59
C GLY A 339 -26.77 -14.97 21.92
N LYS A 340 -27.66 -15.68 22.64
CA LYS A 340 -28.10 -15.26 23.99
C LYS A 340 -26.92 -15.13 24.94
N TYR A 341 -26.72 -13.95 25.50
CA TYR A 341 -25.59 -13.65 26.38
C TYR A 341 -25.45 -14.64 27.55
N LYS A 342 -24.21 -15.07 27.80
CA LYS A 342 -23.81 -15.89 28.95
C LYS A 342 -22.58 -15.28 29.60
N LYS A 343 -22.46 -15.38 30.93
CA LYS A 343 -21.33 -14.83 31.72
C LYS A 343 -19.95 -15.25 31.18
N THR A 344 -19.83 -16.49 30.71
CA THR A 344 -18.56 -17.02 30.17
C THR A 344 -18.15 -16.41 28.84
N LYS A 345 -19.03 -15.68 28.15
CA LYS A 345 -18.76 -15.13 26.82
C LYS A 345 -17.82 -13.94 26.87
N LEU A 346 -17.90 -13.10 27.90
CA LEU A 346 -17.01 -11.95 28.03
C LEU A 346 -15.53 -12.38 28.08
N GLY A 347 -15.22 -13.36 28.94
CA GLY A 347 -13.85 -13.90 29.02
C GLY A 347 -13.38 -14.61 27.74
N ARG A 348 -14.29 -15.23 26.98
CA ARG A 348 -13.93 -15.83 25.67
C ARG A 348 -13.60 -14.78 24.62
N MET A 349 -14.41 -13.72 24.53
CA MET A 349 -14.16 -12.60 23.63
C MET A 349 -12.84 -11.92 23.97
N ILE A 350 -12.56 -11.66 25.25
CA ILE A 350 -11.25 -11.10 25.67
C ILE A 350 -10.10 -12.03 25.27
N LYS A 351 -10.24 -13.33 25.53
CA LYS A 351 -9.21 -14.31 25.18
C LYS A 351 -8.94 -14.34 23.68
N HIS A 352 -9.97 -14.40 22.85
CA HIS A 352 -9.81 -14.45 21.40
C HIS A 352 -9.28 -13.13 20.85
N GLY A 353 -9.83 -11.99 21.29
CA GLY A 353 -9.42 -10.67 20.84
C GLY A 353 -7.94 -10.39 21.10
N GLN A 354 -7.45 -10.75 22.30
CA GLN A 354 -6.04 -10.52 22.67
C GLN A 354 -5.05 -11.43 21.94
N GLU A 355 -5.52 -12.50 21.29
CA GLU A 355 -4.69 -13.34 20.40
C GLU A 355 -4.49 -12.68 19.02
N GLN A 356 -5.30 -11.67 18.68
CA GLN A 356 -5.28 -10.97 17.38
C GLN A 356 -4.74 -9.53 17.49
N SER A 357 -4.96 -8.85 18.62
CA SER A 357 -4.43 -7.50 18.87
C SER A 357 -4.17 -7.20 20.35
N ASN A 358 -3.23 -6.28 20.60
CA ASN A 358 -3.03 -5.69 21.93
C ASN A 358 -4.15 -4.74 22.35
N ASN A 359 -4.95 -4.24 21.41
CA ASN A 359 -6.13 -3.43 21.70
C ASN A 359 -7.38 -4.22 21.29
N VAL A 360 -8.23 -4.50 22.26
CA VAL A 360 -9.45 -5.28 22.06
C VAL A 360 -10.64 -4.37 22.31
N VAL A 361 -11.61 -4.45 21.41
CA VAL A 361 -12.89 -3.78 21.56
C VAL A 361 -14.02 -4.81 21.50
N ILE A 362 -14.92 -4.76 22.48
CA ILE A 362 -16.03 -5.71 22.59
C ILE A 362 -17.33 -4.95 22.38
N LYS A 363 -18.03 -5.25 21.29
CA LYS A 363 -19.37 -4.71 21.04
C LYS A 363 -20.41 -5.69 21.57
N MET A 364 -21.13 -5.27 22.61
CA MET A 364 -22.26 -6.03 23.13
C MET A 364 -23.43 -5.88 22.17
N ASN A 365 -24.10 -6.98 21.81
CA ASN A 365 -25.35 -6.93 21.03
C ASN A 365 -26.60 -6.93 21.93
N HIS A 366 -26.41 -7.27 23.22
CA HIS A 366 -27.47 -7.31 24.23
C HIS A 366 -27.30 -6.16 25.23
N ASN A 367 -28.41 -5.68 25.78
CA ASN A 367 -28.39 -4.67 26.84
C ASN A 367 -27.95 -5.30 28.16
N ILE A 368 -26.65 -5.25 28.46
CA ILE A 368 -26.07 -5.75 29.71
C ILE A 368 -25.69 -4.56 30.59
N PRO A 369 -26.19 -4.47 31.84
CA PRO A 369 -25.88 -3.38 32.74
C PRO A 369 -24.38 -3.27 33.04
N LEU A 370 -23.85 -2.04 33.09
CA LEU A 370 -22.43 -1.76 33.40
C LEU A 370 -21.97 -2.46 34.69
N LYS A 371 -22.78 -2.43 35.75
CA LYS A 371 -22.47 -3.11 37.03
C LYS A 371 -22.17 -4.60 36.84
N GLN A 372 -22.89 -5.27 35.95
CA GLN A 372 -22.69 -6.69 35.66
C GLN A 372 -21.41 -6.92 34.85
N ILE A 373 -21.07 -6.01 33.93
CA ILE A 373 -19.82 -6.06 33.16
C ILE A 373 -18.63 -5.83 34.10
N SER A 374 -18.65 -4.78 34.92
CA SER A 374 -17.58 -4.46 35.87
C SER A 374 -17.33 -5.60 36.87
N MET A 375 -18.39 -6.27 37.34
CA MET A 375 -18.25 -7.44 38.21
C MET A 375 -17.57 -8.61 37.49
N GLN A 376 -17.95 -8.89 36.25
CA GLN A 376 -17.31 -9.96 35.46
C GLN A 376 -15.86 -9.65 35.12
N MET A 377 -15.54 -8.40 34.79
CA MET A 377 -14.15 -7.99 34.54
C MET A 377 -13.28 -8.23 35.79
N ARG A 378 -13.74 -7.81 36.98
CA ARG A 378 -13.02 -8.10 38.24
C ARG A 378 -12.81 -9.59 38.47
N GLU A 379 -13.86 -10.39 38.31
CA GLU A 379 -13.73 -11.85 38.42
C GLU A 379 -12.73 -12.44 37.41
N LEU A 380 -12.60 -11.87 36.20
CA LEU A 380 -11.63 -12.32 35.21
C LEU A 380 -10.20 -11.92 35.58
N PHE A 381 -9.98 -10.73 36.14
CA PHE A 381 -8.67 -10.32 36.65
C PHE A 381 -8.17 -11.23 37.78
N ASP A 382 -9.07 -11.67 38.67
CA ASP A 382 -8.72 -12.53 39.81
C ASP A 382 -8.69 -14.03 39.45
N LYS A 383 -9.13 -14.40 38.24
CA LYS A 383 -9.28 -15.80 37.86
C LYS A 383 -7.94 -16.46 37.59
N LYS A 384 -7.57 -17.42 38.45
CA LYS A 384 -6.40 -18.28 38.26
C LYS A 384 -6.42 -18.95 36.87
N GLY A 385 -5.36 -18.75 36.10
CA GLY A 385 -5.20 -19.30 34.74
C GLY A 385 -5.85 -18.48 33.62
N PHE A 386 -6.41 -17.30 33.92
CA PHE A 386 -6.85 -16.34 32.91
C PHE A 386 -5.93 -15.12 32.93
N GLN A 387 -5.13 -14.94 31.87
CA GLN A 387 -4.20 -13.83 31.76
C GLN A 387 -4.71 -12.82 30.76
N ILE A 388 -4.82 -11.56 31.19
CA ILE A 388 -5.10 -10.43 30.30
C ILE A 388 -3.76 -9.91 29.80
N THR A 389 -3.49 -10.15 28.52
CA THR A 389 -2.26 -9.71 27.84
C THR A 389 -2.48 -8.44 27.02
N ALA A 390 -3.73 -8.17 26.62
CA ALA A 390 -4.10 -6.94 25.95
C ALA A 390 -3.72 -5.70 26.77
N SER A 391 -3.21 -4.68 26.10
CA SER A 391 -2.89 -3.38 26.69
C SER A 391 -4.18 -2.58 26.92
N ARG A 392 -5.16 -2.67 26.01
CA ARG A 392 -6.45 -1.98 26.12
C ARG A 392 -7.61 -2.93 25.89
N ILE A 393 -8.65 -2.84 26.71
CA ILE A 393 -9.92 -3.56 26.53
C ILE A 393 -11.07 -2.58 26.70
N TYR A 394 -11.76 -2.27 25.61
CA TYR A 394 -12.87 -1.33 25.57
C TYR A 394 -14.17 -2.10 25.35
N ILE A 395 -15.25 -1.75 26.06
CA ILE A 395 -16.55 -2.41 25.90
C ILE A 395 -17.61 -1.38 25.55
N LEU A 396 -18.31 -1.65 24.45
CA LEU A 396 -19.42 -0.86 23.94
C LEU A 396 -20.74 -1.56 24.25
N ASP A 397 -21.76 -0.79 24.61
CA ASP A 397 -23.10 -1.33 24.83
C ASP A 397 -23.81 -1.70 23.52
N HIS A 398 -25.05 -2.21 23.61
CA HIS A 398 -25.90 -2.53 22.45
C HIS A 398 -26.12 -1.38 21.46
N LYS A 399 -26.02 -0.12 21.90
CA LYS A 399 -26.16 1.07 21.06
C LYS A 399 -24.83 1.60 20.52
N GLY A 400 -23.70 0.99 20.90
CA GLY A 400 -22.37 1.44 20.49
C GLY A 400 -21.74 2.48 21.41
N LYS A 401 -22.37 2.78 22.56
CA LYS A 401 -21.79 3.70 23.53
C LYS A 401 -20.66 3.02 24.29
N LEU A 402 -19.51 3.67 24.40
CA LEU A 402 -18.41 3.21 25.24
C LEU A 402 -18.83 3.24 26.72
N ILE A 403 -18.83 2.08 27.38
CA ILE A 403 -19.32 1.91 28.76
C ILE A 403 -18.26 1.39 29.73
N TYR A 404 -17.18 0.79 29.24
CA TYR A 404 -16.09 0.29 30.07
C TYR A 404 -14.75 0.48 29.35
N ILE A 405 -13.75 0.92 30.10
CA ILE A 405 -12.38 1.15 29.63
C ILE A 405 -11.44 0.44 30.59
N PHE A 406 -10.58 -0.40 30.04
CA PHE A 406 -9.37 -0.90 30.69
C PHE A 406 -8.17 -0.50 29.84
N ASP A 407 -7.16 0.09 30.48
CA ASP A 407 -5.94 0.57 29.87
C ASP A 407 -4.77 0.28 30.81
N LYS A 408 -3.94 -0.71 30.46
CA LYS A 408 -2.90 -1.25 31.32
C LYS A 408 -1.89 -0.18 31.74
N ASP A 409 -1.62 0.79 30.86
CA ASP A 409 -0.64 1.86 31.10
C ASP A 409 -1.16 2.93 32.06
N LYS A 410 -2.45 2.93 32.41
CA LYS A 410 -3.03 3.83 33.44
C LYS A 410 -3.04 3.21 34.84
N PHE A 411 -2.61 1.97 34.99
CA PHE A 411 -2.60 1.22 36.25
C PHE A 411 -1.17 0.95 36.79
N TYR A 412 -0.15 1.56 36.19
CA TYR A 412 1.24 1.51 36.66
C TYR A 412 1.84 2.91 36.83
#